data_AF-A0A7X5E6D8-F1
#
_entry.id   AF-A0A7X5E6D8-F1
#
_cell.length_a   1.000
_cell.length_b   1.000
_cell.length_c   1.000
_cell.angle_alpha   90.00
_cell.angle_beta   90.00
_cell.angle_gamma   90.00
#
_symmetry.space_group_name_H-M   'P 1'
#
loop_
_entity.id
_entity.type
_entity.pdbx_description
1 polymer ?
#
loop_
_entity_poly.entity_id
_entity_poly.type
_entity_poly.pdbx_seq_one_letter_code
_entity_poly.pdbx_strand_id
1 'polypeptide(L)'
;MTPDERKSLSNGIWLCQSCSKLIDVDETRYPTEVLMKWKAIAEDLAILDVETNSPAGHISQDKELIKFYVQCFDRPAFQDDICQEGRMEDFDKAIEDTIIALNTGILRTRDGAIIKQAEGKSVIQNPDWREKLDNISEMLVSIRRRLKIAKAERAYTVYGTGNDVFYCFCDREIEEWFNLTRREILKIMSSICREVGIRELHFPSRHYRW
;
A
#
# COMPACT_ATOMS: atom_id res chain seq x y z
N MET A 1 6.73 40.39 39.28
CA MET A 1 7.47 39.66 38.24
C MET A 1 8.73 40.42 37.87
N THR A 2 9.89 39.81 38.05
CA THR A 2 11.21 40.36 37.71
C THR A 2 11.44 40.36 36.17
N PRO A 3 12.43 41.10 35.67
CA PRO A 3 12.80 41.05 34.25
C PRO A 3 13.18 39.64 33.77
N ASP A 4 13.85 38.85 34.61
CA ASP A 4 14.27 37.49 34.28
C ASP A 4 13.10 36.51 34.29
N GLU A 5 12.21 36.62 35.28
CA GLU A 5 10.97 35.83 35.31
C GLU A 5 10.09 36.11 34.08
N ARG A 6 10.03 37.38 33.63
CA ARG A 6 9.25 37.76 32.45
C ARG A 6 9.77 37.11 31.17
N LYS A 7 11.09 36.89 31.06
CA LYS A 7 11.74 36.32 29.87
C LYS A 7 11.86 34.80 29.93
N SER A 8 11.55 34.18 31.06
CA SER A 8 11.67 32.74 31.23
C SER A 8 10.75 31.98 30.26
N LEU A 9 11.28 30.93 29.64
CA LEU A 9 10.51 29.98 28.84
C LEU A 9 9.36 29.37 29.64
N SER A 10 9.53 29.16 30.95
CA SER A 10 8.48 28.63 31.83
C SER A 10 7.27 29.56 31.96
N ASN A 11 7.44 30.86 31.72
CA ASN A 11 6.40 31.88 31.85
C ASN A 11 5.80 32.33 30.51
N GLY A 12 6.39 31.90 29.37
CA GLY A 12 5.83 32.18 28.04
C GLY A 12 4.74 31.19 27.65
N ILE A 13 3.73 31.67 26.92
CA ILE A 13 2.72 30.85 26.21
C ILE A 13 2.55 31.41 24.79
N TRP A 14 2.53 30.53 23.79
CA TRP A 14 2.31 30.93 22.40
C TRP A 14 0.83 30.81 22.06
N LEU A 15 0.22 31.90 21.59
CA LEU A 15 -1.20 31.98 21.28
C LEU A 15 -1.42 32.68 19.93
N CYS A 16 -2.51 32.34 19.24
CA CYS A 16 -2.96 33.12 18.10
C CYS A 16 -3.49 34.49 18.54
N GLN A 17 -3.62 35.42 17.60
CA GLN A 17 -4.07 36.79 17.85
C GLN A 17 -5.43 36.87 18.59
N SER A 18 -6.33 35.94 18.31
CA SER A 18 -7.65 35.91 18.96
C SER A 18 -7.56 35.43 20.40
N CYS A 19 -6.81 34.33 20.64
CA CYS A 19 -6.65 33.78 21.99
C CYS A 19 -5.87 34.73 22.91
N SER A 20 -4.88 35.47 22.40
CA SER A 20 -4.18 36.47 23.21
C SER A 20 -5.14 37.57 23.69
N LYS A 21 -6.00 38.09 22.80
CA LYS A 21 -7.01 39.08 23.19
C LYS A 21 -8.01 38.55 24.21
N LEU A 22 -8.42 37.29 24.11
CA LEU A 22 -9.40 36.71 25.04
C LEU A 22 -8.86 36.66 26.47
N ILE A 23 -7.60 36.27 26.64
CA ILE A 23 -6.98 36.15 27.97
C ILE A 23 -6.67 37.51 28.58
N ASP A 24 -6.35 38.51 27.76
CA ASP A 24 -6.10 39.90 28.20
C ASP A 24 -7.40 40.60 28.66
N VAL A 25 -8.55 40.20 28.11
CA VAL A 25 -9.85 40.85 28.38
C VAL A 25 -10.57 40.23 29.58
N ASP A 26 -10.43 38.93 29.81
CA ASP A 26 -11.21 38.20 30.83
C ASP A 26 -10.32 37.31 31.72
N GLU A 27 -9.62 37.95 32.66
CA GLU A 27 -8.78 37.28 33.66
C GLU A 27 -9.57 36.31 34.55
N THR A 28 -10.87 36.55 34.76
CA THR A 28 -11.70 35.69 35.61
C THR A 28 -12.03 34.37 34.94
N ARG A 29 -12.26 34.38 33.62
CA ARG A 29 -12.53 33.20 32.82
C ARG A 29 -11.28 32.45 32.42
N TYR A 30 -10.16 33.16 32.26
CA TYR A 30 -8.85 32.59 31.90
C TYR A 30 -7.80 32.83 33.00
N PRO A 31 -8.01 32.27 34.21
CA PRO A 31 -7.04 32.41 35.28
C PRO A 31 -5.73 31.67 34.93
N THR A 32 -4.65 32.01 35.66
CA THR A 32 -3.30 31.47 35.42
C THR A 32 -3.25 29.95 35.33
N GLU A 33 -4.07 29.24 36.12
CA GLU A 33 -4.15 27.78 36.12
C GLU A 33 -4.63 27.21 34.77
N VAL A 34 -5.56 27.90 34.11
CA VAL A 34 -6.06 27.51 32.79
C VAL A 34 -4.98 27.74 31.73
N LEU A 35 -4.27 28.87 31.79
CA LEU A 35 -3.17 29.17 30.87
C LEU A 35 -2.02 28.17 31.00
N MET A 36 -1.67 27.78 32.23
CA MET A 36 -0.67 26.73 32.46
C MET A 36 -1.09 25.38 31.88
N LYS A 37 -2.38 25.00 32.00
CA LYS A 37 -2.90 23.79 31.36
C LYS A 37 -2.85 23.87 29.84
N TRP A 38 -3.24 24.99 29.25
CA TRP A 38 -3.20 25.18 27.79
C TRP A 38 -1.77 25.08 27.26
N LYS A 39 -0.82 25.68 27.97
CA LYS A 39 0.60 25.56 27.65
C LYS A 39 1.06 24.10 27.68
N ALA A 40 0.81 23.38 28.78
CA ALA A 40 1.22 22.00 28.93
C ALA A 40 0.64 21.11 27.81
N ILE A 41 -0.65 21.26 27.51
CA ILE A 41 -1.30 20.53 26.41
C ILE A 41 -0.65 20.86 25.06
N ALA A 42 -0.36 22.15 24.79
CA ALA A 42 0.27 22.54 23.53
C ALA A 42 1.70 22.00 23.39
N GLU A 43 2.47 22.00 24.48
CA GLU A 43 3.82 21.42 24.52
C GLU A 43 3.79 19.90 24.31
N ASP A 44 2.89 19.19 25.00
CA ASP A 44 2.71 17.74 24.84
C ASP A 44 2.29 17.38 23.41
N LEU A 45 1.35 18.12 22.82
CA LEU A 45 0.93 17.92 21.44
C LEU A 45 2.08 18.17 20.44
N ALA A 46 2.91 19.18 20.67
CA ALA A 46 4.06 19.46 19.82
C ALA A 46 5.12 18.35 19.90
N ILE A 47 5.34 17.79 21.09
CA ILE A 47 6.25 16.64 21.28
C ILE A 47 5.71 15.42 20.52
N LEU A 48 4.42 15.10 20.69
CA LEU A 48 3.78 13.99 19.98
C LEU A 48 3.84 14.16 18.46
N ASP A 49 3.62 15.37 17.95
CA ASP A 49 3.71 15.65 16.51
C ASP A 49 5.13 15.38 15.98
N VAL A 50 6.17 15.81 16.69
CA VAL A 50 7.56 15.53 16.31
C VAL A 50 7.88 14.04 16.37
N GLU A 51 7.38 13.32 17.37
CA GLU A 51 7.60 11.87 17.51
C GLU A 51 6.90 11.08 16.39
N THR A 52 5.68 11.47 16.02
CA THR A 52 4.86 10.81 15.00
C THR A 52 5.23 11.19 13.56
N ASN A 53 5.64 12.45 13.33
CA ASN A 53 6.08 12.97 12.02
C ASN A 53 7.60 12.84 11.81
N SER A 54 8.28 12.03 12.63
CA SER A 54 9.68 11.72 12.40
C SER A 54 9.84 10.98 11.06
N PRO A 55 10.78 11.39 10.18
CA PRO A 55 11.08 10.68 8.94
C PRO A 55 11.36 9.18 9.16
N ALA A 56 11.94 8.84 10.32
CA ALA A 56 12.21 7.45 10.69
C ALA A 56 10.93 6.64 10.96
N GLY A 57 9.90 7.25 11.55
CA GLY A 57 8.59 6.64 11.80
C GLY A 57 7.80 6.41 10.51
N HIS A 58 7.90 7.34 9.57
CA HIS A 58 7.28 7.19 8.24
C HIS A 58 7.92 6.06 7.43
N ILE A 59 9.26 5.97 7.45
CA ILE A 59 9.99 4.88 6.79
C ILE A 59 9.64 3.51 7.40
N SER A 60 9.48 3.43 8.73
CA SER A 60 9.12 2.16 9.38
C SER A 60 7.69 1.73 9.05
N GLN A 61 6.74 2.67 9.02
CA GLN A 61 5.36 2.41 8.63
C GLN A 61 5.25 1.96 7.16
N ASP A 62 5.87 2.69 6.24
CA ASP A 62 5.90 2.31 4.83
C ASP A 62 6.53 0.93 4.64
N LYS A 63 7.63 0.63 5.37
CA LYS A 63 8.28 -0.68 5.34
C LYS A 63 7.36 -1.82 5.76
N GLU A 64 6.48 -1.61 6.73
CA GLU A 64 5.48 -2.61 7.12
C GLU A 64 4.41 -2.82 6.06
N LEU A 65 3.94 -1.74 5.42
CA LEU A 65 3.01 -1.81 4.29
C LEU A 65 3.63 -2.53 3.08
N ILE A 66 4.89 -2.22 2.74
CA ILE A 66 5.59 -2.92 1.65
C ILE A 66 5.71 -4.42 1.94
N LYS A 67 6.02 -4.83 3.19
CA LYS A 67 6.01 -6.25 3.56
C LYS A 67 4.64 -6.90 3.38
N PHE A 68 3.55 -6.17 3.63
CA PHE A 68 2.20 -6.64 3.34
C PHE A 68 1.96 -6.80 1.83
N TYR A 69 2.32 -5.81 1.00
CA TYR A 69 2.12 -5.91 -0.45
C TYR A 69 2.95 -7.00 -1.09
N VAL A 70 4.16 -7.27 -0.58
CA VAL A 70 4.97 -8.42 -1.01
C VAL A 70 4.19 -9.73 -0.90
N GLN A 71 3.44 -9.93 0.18
CA GLN A 71 2.63 -11.14 0.39
C GLN A 71 1.48 -11.25 -0.62
N CYS A 72 1.01 -10.14 -1.19
CA CYS A 72 0.01 -10.15 -2.24
C CYS A 72 0.53 -10.78 -3.54
N PHE A 73 1.85 -10.94 -3.73
CA PHE A 73 2.42 -11.59 -4.90
C PHE A 73 2.78 -13.06 -4.67
N ASP A 74 2.58 -13.58 -3.44
CA ASP A 74 2.82 -14.98 -3.10
C ASP A 74 1.62 -15.87 -3.47
N ARG A 75 1.34 -15.97 -4.77
CA ARG A 75 0.26 -16.80 -5.33
C ARG A 75 0.60 -17.30 -6.75
N PRO A 76 0.02 -18.42 -7.21
CA PRO A 76 0.32 -19.03 -8.52
C PRO A 76 0.26 -18.05 -9.70
N ALA A 77 -0.72 -17.13 -9.67
CA ALA A 77 -0.92 -16.10 -10.70
C ALA A 77 0.32 -15.27 -11.04
N PHE A 78 1.33 -15.21 -10.17
CA PHE A 78 2.60 -14.49 -10.39
C PHE A 78 3.84 -15.40 -10.42
N GLN A 79 3.68 -16.71 -10.23
CA GLN A 79 4.80 -17.65 -10.14
C GLN A 79 4.88 -18.57 -11.37
N ASP A 80 3.72 -18.97 -11.90
CA ASP A 80 3.64 -19.94 -12.99
C ASP A 80 3.42 -19.23 -14.34
N ASP A 81 3.92 -19.82 -15.43
CA ASP A 81 3.64 -19.32 -16.78
C ASP A 81 2.14 -19.40 -17.07
N ILE A 82 1.62 -18.50 -17.90
CA ILE A 82 0.16 -18.36 -18.09
C ILE A 82 -0.47 -19.60 -18.72
N CYS A 83 0.33 -20.45 -19.39
CA CYS A 83 -0.09 -21.74 -19.92
C CYS A 83 -0.13 -22.86 -18.87
N GLN A 84 0.56 -22.69 -17.74
CA GLN A 84 0.51 -23.58 -16.58
C GLN A 84 -0.43 -23.05 -15.50
N GLU A 85 -0.88 -21.82 -15.64
CA GLU A 85 -1.97 -21.26 -14.85
C GLU A 85 -3.22 -22.11 -15.07
N GLY A 86 -3.87 -22.53 -13.99
CA GLY A 86 -5.02 -23.44 -14.05
C GLY A 86 -6.23 -22.83 -14.73
N ARG A 87 -7.27 -22.51 -13.96
CA ARG A 87 -8.49 -21.92 -14.52
C ARG A 87 -8.31 -20.43 -14.74
N MET A 88 -8.62 -19.93 -15.94
CA MET A 88 -8.53 -18.49 -16.24
C MET A 88 -9.44 -17.64 -15.35
N GLU A 89 -10.54 -18.20 -14.85
CA GLU A 89 -11.40 -17.53 -13.86
C GLU A 89 -10.71 -17.38 -12.49
N ASP A 90 -9.96 -18.40 -12.06
CA ASP A 90 -9.19 -18.35 -10.80
C ASP A 90 -8.04 -17.35 -10.94
N PHE A 91 -7.41 -17.31 -12.11
CA PHE A 91 -6.40 -16.30 -12.44
C PHE A 91 -6.96 -14.89 -12.43
N ASP A 92 -8.07 -14.60 -13.13
CA ASP A 92 -8.69 -13.26 -13.13
C ASP A 92 -9.07 -12.81 -11.72
N LYS A 93 -9.63 -13.74 -10.93
CA LYS A 93 -9.98 -13.49 -9.54
C LYS A 93 -8.74 -13.22 -8.69
N ALA A 94 -7.65 -13.95 -8.88
CA ALA A 94 -6.40 -13.70 -8.18
C ALA A 94 -5.82 -12.32 -8.51
N ILE A 95 -5.89 -11.87 -9.77
CA ILE A 95 -5.48 -10.51 -10.17
C ILE A 95 -6.41 -9.45 -9.54
N GLU A 96 -7.72 -9.66 -9.55
CA GLU A 96 -8.70 -8.81 -8.89
C GLU A 96 -8.43 -8.66 -7.38
N ASP A 97 -8.25 -9.78 -6.68
CA ASP A 97 -7.96 -9.80 -5.25
C ASP A 97 -6.63 -9.08 -4.95
N THR A 98 -5.65 -9.12 -5.86
CA THR A 98 -4.40 -8.35 -5.75
C THR A 98 -4.68 -6.85 -5.82
N ILE A 99 -5.45 -6.40 -6.80
CA ILE A 99 -5.82 -4.99 -6.96
C ILE A 99 -6.57 -4.49 -5.73
N ILE A 100 -7.53 -5.28 -5.23
CA ILE A 100 -8.30 -4.95 -4.01
C ILE A 100 -7.35 -4.85 -2.81
N ALA A 101 -6.44 -5.81 -2.64
CA ALA A 101 -5.49 -5.79 -1.53
C ALA A 101 -4.54 -4.59 -1.59
N LEU A 102 -4.07 -4.20 -2.77
CA LEU A 102 -3.24 -2.99 -2.93
C LEU A 102 -4.03 -1.71 -2.61
N ASN A 103 -5.28 -1.62 -3.07
CA ASN A 103 -6.09 -0.41 -2.90
C ASN A 103 -6.66 -0.27 -1.48
N THR A 104 -7.03 -1.38 -0.83
CA THR A 104 -7.79 -1.39 0.43
C THR A 104 -7.03 -1.98 1.61
N GLY A 105 -5.90 -2.63 1.38
CA GLY A 105 -5.16 -3.34 2.41
C GLY A 105 -5.78 -4.65 2.88
N ILE A 106 -6.81 -5.17 2.20
CA ILE A 106 -7.49 -6.43 2.58
C ILE A 106 -7.03 -7.58 1.69
N LEU A 107 -6.30 -8.55 2.27
CA LEU A 107 -5.93 -9.79 1.60
C LEU A 107 -6.90 -10.92 1.97
N ARG A 108 -7.47 -11.61 0.97
CA ARG A 108 -8.49 -12.65 1.16
C ARG A 108 -8.05 -13.99 0.57
N THR A 109 -8.64 -15.07 1.09
CA THR A 109 -8.65 -16.41 0.50
C THR A 109 -9.61 -16.47 -0.69
N ARG A 110 -9.54 -17.54 -1.49
CA ARG A 110 -10.48 -17.79 -2.61
C ARG A 110 -11.94 -17.81 -2.18
N ASP A 111 -12.22 -18.23 -0.95
CA ASP A 111 -13.57 -18.32 -0.37
C ASP A 111 -14.02 -17.01 0.30
N GLY A 112 -13.17 -15.97 0.27
CA GLY A 112 -13.49 -14.64 0.79
C GLY A 112 -13.11 -14.40 2.25
N ALA A 113 -12.58 -15.39 2.97
CA ALA A 113 -12.08 -15.20 4.33
C ALA A 113 -10.86 -14.26 4.33
N ILE A 114 -10.81 -13.33 5.29
CA ILE A 114 -9.69 -12.37 5.43
C ILE A 114 -8.47 -13.11 5.98
N ILE A 115 -7.36 -13.04 5.26
CA ILE A 115 -6.06 -13.58 5.67
C ILE A 115 -5.31 -12.53 6.49
N LYS A 116 -5.31 -11.29 6.01
CA LYS A 116 -4.56 -10.18 6.60
C LYS A 116 -5.19 -8.85 6.23
N GLN A 117 -5.04 -7.88 7.14
CA GLN A 117 -5.52 -6.51 6.96
C GLN A 117 -4.38 -5.52 7.22
N ALA A 118 -4.31 -4.51 6.39
CA ALA A 118 -3.39 -3.37 6.45
C ALA A 118 -4.11 -2.13 5.87
N GLU A 119 -3.38 -1.03 5.71
CA GLU A 119 -3.85 0.14 4.97
C GLU A 119 -3.61 -0.04 3.46
N GLY A 120 -4.36 0.71 2.65
CA GLY A 120 -4.17 0.77 1.21
C GLY A 120 -2.95 1.60 0.79
N LYS A 121 -2.53 1.44 -0.46
CA LYS A 121 -1.31 2.08 -0.99
C LYS A 121 -1.33 3.62 -0.96
N SER A 122 -2.51 4.22 -0.90
CA SER A 122 -2.67 5.69 -0.81
C SER A 122 -2.07 6.29 0.46
N VAL A 123 -1.86 5.48 1.51
CA VAL A 123 -1.30 5.92 2.80
C VAL A 123 0.23 5.96 2.78
N ILE A 124 0.88 5.28 1.82
CA ILE A 124 2.35 5.21 1.72
C ILE A 124 2.95 6.58 1.56
N GLN A 125 3.86 7.00 2.42
CA GLN A 125 4.33 8.37 2.45
C GLN A 125 5.39 8.66 1.40
N ASN A 126 6.24 7.68 1.09
CA ASN A 126 7.22 7.80 0.03
C ASN A 126 6.51 7.92 -1.34
N PRO A 127 6.62 9.06 -2.04
CA PRO A 127 5.91 9.29 -3.30
C PRO A 127 6.37 8.35 -4.42
N ASP A 128 7.66 8.02 -4.47
CA ASP A 128 8.21 7.13 -5.50
C ASP A 128 7.69 5.70 -5.34
N TRP A 129 7.56 5.23 -4.09
CA TRP A 129 7.01 3.90 -3.80
C TRP A 129 5.51 3.85 -4.11
N ARG A 130 4.78 4.92 -3.79
CA ARG A 130 3.36 5.05 -4.11
C ARG A 130 3.14 5.01 -5.63
N GLU A 131 3.89 5.80 -6.39
CA GLU A 131 3.82 5.82 -7.86
C GLU A 131 4.13 4.44 -8.47
N LYS A 132 5.16 3.75 -7.99
CA LYS A 132 5.47 2.38 -8.43
C LYS A 132 4.33 1.40 -8.16
N LEU A 133 3.64 1.50 -7.03
CA LEU A 133 2.48 0.66 -6.71
C LEU A 133 1.23 1.02 -7.52
N ASP A 134 1.08 2.30 -7.89
CA ASP A 134 0.07 2.74 -8.84
C ASP A 134 0.32 2.13 -10.22
N ASN A 135 1.55 2.20 -10.73
CA ASN A 135 1.95 1.56 -11.99
C ASN A 135 1.67 0.05 -11.98
N ILE A 136 2.02 -0.64 -10.89
CA ILE A 136 1.70 -2.07 -10.72
C ILE A 136 0.18 -2.29 -10.83
N SER A 137 -0.63 -1.46 -10.19
CA SER A 137 -2.09 -1.61 -10.19
C SER A 137 -2.69 -1.40 -11.59
N GLU A 138 -2.17 -0.45 -12.36
CA GLU A 138 -2.55 -0.22 -13.75
C GLU A 138 -2.19 -1.40 -14.66
N MET A 139 -1.02 -2.01 -14.45
CA MET A 139 -0.61 -3.21 -15.17
C MET A 139 -1.52 -4.41 -14.84
N LEU A 140 -1.91 -4.58 -13.58
CA LEU A 140 -2.88 -5.60 -13.17
C LEU A 140 -4.25 -5.40 -13.82
N VAL A 141 -4.75 -4.16 -13.86
CA VAL A 141 -5.99 -3.80 -14.58
C VAL A 141 -5.86 -4.13 -16.08
N SER A 142 -4.70 -3.84 -16.67
CA SER A 142 -4.41 -4.15 -18.07
C SER A 142 -4.43 -5.66 -18.35
N ILE A 143 -3.89 -6.48 -17.44
CA ILE A 143 -3.97 -7.96 -17.51
C ILE A 143 -5.44 -8.40 -17.59
N ARG A 144 -6.29 -7.95 -16.66
CA ARG A 144 -7.71 -8.32 -16.64
C ARG A 144 -8.43 -7.89 -17.92
N ARG A 145 -8.16 -6.67 -18.38
CA ARG A 145 -8.73 -6.14 -19.63
C ARG A 145 -8.32 -7.00 -20.83
N ARG A 146 -7.03 -7.36 -20.93
CA ARG A 146 -6.52 -8.19 -22.03
C ARG A 146 -7.11 -9.59 -21.98
N LEU A 147 -7.30 -10.17 -20.80
CA LEU A 147 -7.92 -11.48 -20.63
C LEU A 147 -9.38 -11.49 -21.08
N LYS A 148 -10.14 -10.44 -20.76
CA LYS A 148 -11.51 -10.25 -21.22
C LYS A 148 -11.60 -10.17 -22.74
N ILE A 149 -10.68 -9.44 -23.38
CA ILE A 149 -10.59 -9.32 -24.84
C ILE A 149 -10.24 -10.68 -25.45
N ALA A 150 -9.20 -11.36 -24.94
CA ALA A 150 -8.78 -12.67 -25.41
C ALA A 150 -9.91 -13.72 -25.34
N LYS A 151 -10.76 -13.65 -24.30
CA LYS A 151 -11.97 -14.48 -24.18
C LYS A 151 -12.99 -14.18 -25.28
N ALA A 152 -13.26 -12.88 -25.53
CA ALA A 152 -14.24 -12.45 -26.53
C ALA A 152 -13.80 -12.79 -27.96
N GLU A 153 -12.50 -12.70 -28.24
CA GLU A 153 -11.87 -13.00 -29.53
C GLU A 153 -11.57 -14.48 -29.72
N ARG A 154 -11.83 -15.33 -28.70
CA ARG A 154 -11.48 -16.76 -28.70
C ARG A 154 -9.98 -17.02 -28.93
N ALA A 155 -9.14 -16.15 -28.40
CA ALA A 155 -7.67 -16.23 -28.52
C ALA A 155 -7.04 -17.36 -27.67
N TYR A 156 -7.82 -17.94 -26.75
CA TYR A 156 -7.49 -19.18 -26.08
C TYR A 156 -8.67 -20.16 -26.16
N THR A 157 -8.35 -21.44 -26.26
CA THR A 157 -9.33 -22.53 -26.30
C THR A 157 -9.44 -23.19 -24.94
N VAL A 158 -10.65 -23.62 -24.60
CA VAL A 158 -10.95 -24.35 -23.37
C VAL A 158 -11.17 -25.82 -23.74
N TYR A 159 -10.36 -26.72 -23.17
CA TYR A 159 -10.48 -28.16 -23.34
C TYR A 159 -10.94 -28.81 -22.03
N GLY A 160 -11.78 -29.85 -22.14
CA GLY A 160 -12.23 -30.65 -21.00
C GLY A 160 -13.62 -30.28 -20.45
N THR A 161 -14.10 -31.07 -19.49
CA THR A 161 -15.43 -30.94 -18.87
C THR A 161 -15.33 -31.14 -17.36
N GLY A 162 -16.06 -30.34 -16.57
CA GLY A 162 -16.06 -30.46 -15.10
C GLY A 162 -14.87 -29.76 -14.46
N ASN A 163 -14.06 -30.48 -13.68
CA ASN A 163 -12.89 -29.94 -12.98
C ASN A 163 -11.58 -30.06 -13.79
N ASP A 164 -11.54 -30.91 -14.81
CA ASP A 164 -10.35 -31.12 -15.66
C ASP A 164 -10.41 -30.21 -16.88
N VAL A 165 -10.32 -28.91 -16.64
CA VAL A 165 -10.36 -27.88 -17.68
C VAL A 165 -8.96 -27.34 -17.93
N PHE A 166 -8.51 -27.39 -19.18
CA PHE A 166 -7.22 -26.86 -19.62
C PHE A 166 -7.43 -25.69 -20.58
N TYR A 167 -6.64 -24.64 -20.39
CA TYR A 167 -6.68 -23.43 -21.20
C TYR A 167 -5.43 -23.37 -22.06
N CYS A 168 -5.59 -23.22 -23.37
CA CYS A 168 -4.48 -23.17 -24.31
C CYS A 168 -4.58 -21.91 -25.15
N PHE A 169 -3.56 -21.05 -25.07
CA PHE A 169 -3.44 -19.87 -25.93
C PHE A 169 -3.09 -20.32 -27.35
N CYS A 170 -3.93 -19.98 -28.31
CA CYS A 170 -3.63 -20.22 -29.72
C CYS A 170 -2.65 -19.17 -30.27
N ASP A 171 -2.65 -18.00 -29.64
CA ASP A 171 -1.81 -16.86 -29.99
C ASP A 171 -0.64 -16.75 -28.99
N ARG A 172 0.58 -17.01 -29.48
CA ARG A 172 1.81 -16.94 -28.69
C ARG A 172 2.18 -15.52 -28.27
N GLU A 173 1.81 -14.50 -29.04
CA GLU A 173 2.09 -13.11 -28.68
C GLU A 173 1.27 -12.70 -27.46
N ILE A 174 0.02 -13.17 -27.38
CA ILE A 174 -0.84 -12.95 -26.21
C ILE A 174 -0.29 -13.66 -24.98
N GLU A 175 0.10 -14.92 -25.12
CA GLU A 175 0.71 -15.69 -24.04
C GLU A 175 1.97 -15.00 -23.49
N GLU A 176 2.88 -14.62 -24.40
CA GLU A 176 4.13 -13.95 -24.03
C GLU A 176 3.88 -12.59 -23.39
N TRP A 177 2.88 -11.84 -23.87
CA TRP A 177 2.48 -10.57 -23.27
C TRP A 177 2.09 -10.73 -21.79
N PHE A 178 1.24 -11.72 -21.46
CA PHE A 178 0.87 -11.99 -20.05
C PHE A 178 2.09 -12.32 -19.20
N ASN A 179 2.99 -13.16 -19.70
CA ASN A 179 4.21 -13.54 -18.98
C ASN A 179 5.13 -12.32 -18.79
N LEU A 180 5.32 -11.49 -19.81
CA LEU A 180 6.13 -10.27 -19.75
C LEU A 180 5.55 -9.24 -18.77
N THR A 181 4.26 -8.93 -18.86
CA THR A 181 3.61 -7.95 -17.97
C THR A 181 3.68 -8.39 -16.51
N ARG A 182 3.44 -9.68 -16.23
CA ARG A 182 3.58 -10.23 -14.87
C ARG A 182 5.02 -10.14 -14.36
N ARG A 183 6.02 -10.51 -15.17
CA ARG A 183 7.43 -10.35 -14.79
C ARG A 183 7.79 -8.89 -14.51
N GLU A 184 7.26 -7.97 -15.29
CA GLU A 184 7.54 -6.55 -15.13
C GLU A 184 6.94 -5.99 -13.83
N ILE A 185 5.71 -6.38 -13.46
CA ILE A 185 5.11 -6.07 -12.15
C ILE A 185 6.05 -6.52 -11.02
N LEU A 186 6.58 -7.73 -11.10
CA LEU A 186 7.45 -8.29 -10.07
C LEU A 186 8.80 -7.58 -9.98
N LYS A 187 9.36 -7.10 -11.10
CA LYS A 187 10.56 -6.27 -11.10
C LYS A 187 10.33 -4.94 -10.40
N ILE A 188 9.21 -4.27 -10.68
CA ILE A 188 8.86 -3.01 -10.01
C ILE A 188 8.73 -3.25 -8.51
N MET A 189 8.02 -4.32 -8.10
CA MET A 189 7.89 -4.67 -6.69
C MET A 189 9.24 -4.99 -6.03
N SER A 190 10.13 -5.70 -6.74
CA SER A 190 11.48 -6.00 -6.25
C SER A 190 12.36 -4.75 -6.11
N SER A 191 12.22 -3.76 -7.01
CA SER A 191 12.89 -2.46 -6.89
C SER A 191 12.48 -1.75 -5.60
N ILE A 192 11.19 -1.75 -5.24
CA ILE A 192 10.73 -1.19 -3.96
C ILE A 192 11.36 -1.97 -2.79
N CYS A 193 11.38 -3.31 -2.86
CA CYS A 193 11.97 -4.14 -1.80
C CYS A 193 13.44 -3.80 -1.53
N ARG A 194 14.22 -3.56 -2.60
CA ARG A 194 15.63 -3.15 -2.53
C ARG A 194 15.79 -1.80 -1.84
N GLU A 195 14.96 -0.82 -2.19
CA GLU A 195 15.01 0.54 -1.63
C GLU A 195 14.63 0.57 -0.15
N VAL A 196 13.68 -0.28 0.27
CA VAL A 196 13.24 -0.40 1.68
C VAL A 196 14.22 -1.23 2.53
N GLY A 197 15.19 -1.90 1.90
CA GLY A 197 16.13 -2.81 2.56
C GLY A 197 15.42 -4.05 3.13
N ILE A 198 14.53 -4.67 2.35
CA ILE A 198 13.97 -5.99 2.62
C ILE A 198 14.42 -6.98 1.53
N ARG A 199 14.30 -8.28 1.81
CA ARG A 199 14.70 -9.32 0.86
C ARG A 199 13.93 -9.14 -0.45
N GLU A 200 14.68 -9.06 -1.55
CA GLU A 200 14.11 -9.04 -2.88
C GLU A 200 13.26 -10.27 -3.14
N LEU A 201 12.20 -10.07 -3.90
CA LEU A 201 11.33 -11.15 -4.29
C LEU A 201 12.02 -11.99 -5.37
N HIS A 202 12.31 -13.24 -5.04
CA HIS A 202 12.89 -14.19 -5.98
C HIS A 202 11.80 -15.11 -6.50
N PHE A 203 11.38 -14.90 -7.74
CA PHE A 203 10.34 -15.71 -8.37
C PHE A 203 10.97 -16.69 -9.36
N PRO A 204 10.99 -18.00 -9.05
CA PRO A 204 11.43 -18.99 -10.01
C PRO A 204 10.44 -19.04 -11.17
N SER A 205 10.89 -18.86 -12.41
CA SER A 205 10.09 -19.24 -13.57
C SER A 205 10.05 -20.76 -13.65
N ARG A 206 9.04 -21.37 -13.04
CA ARG A 206 8.87 -22.82 -13.06
C ARG A 206 8.41 -23.24 -14.45
N HIS A 207 9.36 -23.49 -15.34
CA HIS A 207 9.10 -24.18 -16.58
C HIS A 207 8.98 -25.68 -16.25
N TYR A 208 7.79 -26.11 -15.86
CA TYR A 208 7.51 -27.54 -15.79
C TYR A 208 7.58 -28.08 -17.22
N ARG A 209 8.68 -28.76 -17.55
CA ARG A 209 8.74 -29.61 -18.75
C ARG A 209 7.95 -30.87 -18.42
N TRP A 210 6.75 -30.96 -18.97
CA TRP A 210 6.00 -32.21 -19.04
C TRP A 210 6.57 -33.09 -20.15
#